data_AF-A0A7Y6AF02-F1
#
_entry.id   AF-A0A7Y6AF02-F1
#
_cell.length_a   1.000
_cell.length_b   1.000
_cell.length_c   1.000
_cell.angle_alpha   90.00
_cell.angle_beta   90.00
_cell.angle_gamma   90.00
#
_symmetry.space_group_name_H-M   'P 1'
#
loop_
_entity.id
_entity.type
_entity.pdbx_description
1 polymer ?
#
loop_
_entity_poly.entity_id
_entity_poly.type
_entity_poly.pdbx_seq_one_letter_code
_entity_poly.pdbx_strand_id
1 'polypeptide(L)'
;EAVRRALPGSPAEYVEHGELLVAGPDGAELEAEWRYVDGDVHATTFEGLARGLAWAAGEWHRRFEVAHLLSDPSLAHVLDAERDFDNPL
;
A
#
# COMPACT_ATOMS: atom_id res chain seq x y z
N GLU A 1 1.75 -9.23 9.06
CA GLU A 1 1.80 -10.55 8.39
C GLU A 1 0.76 -10.69 7.28
N ALA A 2 -0.53 -10.47 7.55
CA ALA A 2 -1.61 -10.56 6.55
C ALA A 2 -1.34 -9.74 5.28
N VAL A 3 -0.91 -8.47 5.40
CA VAL A 3 -0.52 -7.63 4.26
C VAL A 3 0.58 -8.26 3.40
N ARG A 4 1.59 -8.90 4.01
CA ARG A 4 2.66 -9.58 3.25
C ARG A 4 2.16 -10.83 2.53
N ARG A 5 1.12 -11.51 3.04
CA ARG A 5 0.43 -12.58 2.30
C ARG A 5 -0.44 -12.05 1.18
N ALA A 6 -1.05 -10.87 1.37
CA ALA A 6 -1.85 -10.18 0.35
C ALA A 6 -0.96 -9.60 -0.76
N LEU A 7 0.28 -9.21 -0.43
CA LEU A 7 1.27 -8.61 -1.32
C LEU A 7 2.67 -9.23 -1.11
N PRO A 8 2.95 -10.45 -1.59
CA PRO A 8 4.25 -11.09 -1.39
C PRO A 8 5.45 -10.32 -1.95
N GLY A 9 5.22 -9.45 -2.94
CA GLY A 9 6.24 -8.57 -3.54
C GLY A 9 6.40 -7.20 -2.89
N SER A 10 5.64 -6.86 -1.84
CA SER A 10 5.75 -5.54 -1.21
C SER A 10 7.01 -5.43 -0.33
N PRO A 11 7.59 -4.22 -0.19
CA PRO A 11 8.63 -3.95 0.80
C PRO A 11 8.24 -4.37 2.22
N ALA A 12 9.23 -4.79 3.00
CA ALA A 12 9.01 -5.26 4.38
C ALA A 12 8.85 -4.11 5.40
N GLU A 13 9.37 -2.94 5.05
CA GLU A 13 9.44 -1.72 5.85
C GLU A 13 8.90 -0.54 5.02
N TYR A 14 8.51 0.52 5.71
CA TYR A 14 8.06 1.77 5.11
C TYR A 14 8.53 2.93 5.99
N VAL A 15 8.56 4.14 5.42
CA VAL A 15 8.88 5.37 6.14
C VAL A 15 7.58 6.12 6.40
N GLU A 16 7.27 6.33 7.68
CA GLU A 16 6.12 7.13 8.11
C GLU A 16 6.47 8.62 8.14
N HIS A 17 5.56 9.46 7.65
CA HIS A 17 5.68 10.90 7.64
C HIS A 17 4.44 11.54 8.27
N GLY A 18 4.63 12.64 9.00
CA GLY A 18 3.49 13.48 9.42
C GLY A 18 2.92 14.30 8.26
N GLU A 19 3.80 14.76 7.37
CA GLU A 19 3.49 15.46 6.13
C GLU A 19 4.51 15.01 5.07
N LEU A 20 4.06 14.79 3.84
CA LEU A 20 4.90 14.36 2.74
C LEU A 20 4.73 15.30 1.56
N LEU A 21 5.76 16.11 1.32
CA LEU A 21 5.82 17.04 0.19
C LEU A 21 6.71 16.46 -0.91
N VAL A 22 6.22 16.49 -2.15
CA VAL A 22 6.94 16.01 -3.33
C VAL A 22 7.12 17.16 -4.29
N ALA A 23 8.36 17.38 -4.73
CA ALA A 23 8.66 18.39 -5.73
C ALA A 23 8.15 17.98 -7.12
N GLY A 24 7.36 18.85 -7.73
CA GLY A 24 6.92 18.74 -9.11
C GLY A 24 8.02 19.12 -10.11
N PRO A 25 7.81 18.85 -11.41
CA PRO A 25 8.80 19.17 -12.46
C PRO A 25 9.15 20.66 -12.58
N ASP A 26 8.28 21.53 -12.12
CA ASP A 26 8.42 22.99 -12.08
C ASP A 26 8.99 23.51 -10.74
N GLY A 27 9.30 22.61 -9.81
CA GLY A 27 9.79 22.94 -8.47
C GLY A 27 8.69 23.30 -7.47
N ALA A 28 7.41 23.22 -7.86
CA ALA A 28 6.31 23.39 -6.91
C ALA A 28 6.21 22.19 -5.97
N GLU A 29 5.92 22.41 -4.69
CA GLU A 29 5.67 21.34 -3.72
C GLU A 29 4.21 20.90 -3.80
N LEU A 30 4.00 19.58 -3.86
CA LEU A 30 2.69 18.95 -3.80
C LEU A 30 2.62 18.05 -2.57
N GLU A 31 1.57 18.22 -1.78
CA GLU A 31 1.27 17.31 -0.68
C GLU A 31 0.81 15.96 -1.25
N ALA A 32 1.41 14.88 -0.77
CA ALA A 32 1.11 13.53 -1.17
C ALA A 32 0.85 12.67 0.07
N GLU A 33 -0.03 11.69 -0.07
CA GLU A 33 -0.30 10.73 1.01
C GLU A 33 0.67 9.54 0.97
N TRP A 34 1.33 9.33 -0.17
CA TRP A 34 2.33 8.29 -0.36
C TRP A 34 3.28 8.59 -1.52
N ARG A 35 4.47 7.97 -1.46
CA ARG A 35 5.42 7.94 -2.58
C ARG A 35 6.23 6.65 -2.53
N TYR A 36 6.52 6.08 -3.70
CA TYR A 36 7.51 5.01 -3.84
C TYR A 36 8.75 5.55 -4.52
N VAL A 37 9.90 5.49 -3.85
CA VAL A 37 11.18 6.00 -4.33
C VAL A 37 12.31 5.13 -3.78
N ASP A 38 13.28 4.80 -4.63
CA ASP A 38 14.49 4.04 -4.26
C ASP A 38 14.26 2.71 -3.51
N GLY A 39 13.09 2.09 -3.71
CA GLY A 39 12.73 0.82 -3.07
C GLY A 39 11.88 0.97 -1.81
N ASP A 40 11.71 2.19 -1.32
CA ASP A 40 10.98 2.47 -0.08
C ASP A 40 9.62 3.10 -0.36
N VAL A 41 8.64 2.70 0.46
CA VAL A 41 7.33 3.34 0.53
C VAL A 41 7.36 4.40 1.62
N HIS A 42 7.04 5.63 1.25
CA HIS A 42 6.79 6.75 2.17
C HIS A 42 5.29 6.96 2.26
N ALA A 43 4.73 7.16 3.45
CA ALA A 43 3.30 7.37 3.63
C ALA A 43 2.95 8.25 4.83
N THR A 44 1.81 8.95 4.73
CA THR A 44 1.25 9.76 5.84
C THR A 44 -0.05 9.17 6.42
N THR A 45 -0.67 8.21 5.71
CA THR A 45 -1.93 7.56 6.10
C THR A 45 -1.88 6.06 5.80
N PHE A 46 -2.79 5.28 6.40
CA PHE A 46 -2.91 3.85 6.09
C PHE A 46 -3.37 3.61 4.64
N GLU A 47 -4.23 4.46 4.10
CA GLU A 47 -4.66 4.42 2.71
C GLU A 47 -3.51 4.79 1.76
N GLY A 48 -2.65 5.74 2.16
CA GLY A 48 -1.39 6.05 1.49
C GLY A 48 -0.45 4.85 1.48
N LEU A 49 -0.19 4.28 2.66
CA LEU A 49 0.65 3.08 2.81
C LEU A 49 0.13 1.91 1.97
N ALA A 50 -1.18 1.66 1.98
CA ALA A 50 -1.80 0.61 1.17
C ALA A 50 -1.57 0.81 -0.33
N ARG A 51 -1.74 2.04 -0.83
CA ARG A 51 -1.44 2.39 -2.23
C ARG A 51 0.04 2.21 -2.56
N GLY A 52 0.93 2.65 -1.67
CA GLY A 52 2.38 2.52 -1.85
C GLY A 52 2.85 1.08 -1.89
N LEU A 53 2.38 0.24 -0.95
CA LEU A 53 2.71 -1.20 -0.93
C LEU A 53 2.16 -1.93 -2.14
N ALA A 54 0.91 -1.65 -2.53
CA ALA A 54 0.30 -2.24 -3.72
C ALA A 54 1.02 -1.83 -5.01
N TRP A 55 1.43 -0.56 -5.11
CA TRP A 55 2.25 -0.06 -6.22
C TRP A 55 3.60 -0.78 -6.29
N ALA A 56 4.33 -0.84 -5.16
CA ALA A 56 5.64 -1.47 -5.09
C ALA A 56 5.61 -2.97 -5.41
N ALA A 57 4.53 -3.66 -5.05
CA ALA A 57 4.32 -5.07 -5.35
C ALA A 57 3.85 -5.35 -6.80
N GLY A 58 3.49 -4.33 -7.58
CA GLY A 58 2.87 -4.50 -8.91
C GLY A 58 1.39 -4.91 -8.87
N GLU A 59 0.74 -4.79 -7.71
CA GLU A 59 -0.58 -5.36 -7.40
C GLU A 59 -1.59 -4.24 -7.09
N TRP A 60 -1.66 -3.21 -7.94
CA TRP A 60 -2.46 -1.99 -7.70
C TRP A 60 -3.95 -2.25 -7.39
N HIS A 61 -4.51 -3.34 -7.94
CA HIS A 61 -5.91 -3.71 -7.72
C HIS A 61 -6.21 -4.02 -6.24
N ARG A 62 -5.21 -4.44 -5.46
CA ARG A 62 -5.32 -4.87 -4.06
C ARG A 62 -5.27 -3.72 -3.04
N ARG A 63 -5.08 -2.47 -3.48
CA ARG A 63 -4.91 -1.31 -2.57
C ARG A 63 -6.04 -1.15 -1.54
N PHE A 64 -7.28 -1.51 -1.87
CA PHE A 64 -8.41 -1.40 -0.93
C PHE A 64 -8.50 -2.59 0.04
N GLU A 65 -8.13 -3.79 -0.40
CA GLU A 65 -7.95 -4.96 0.47
C GLU A 65 -6.89 -4.66 1.53
N VAL A 66 -5.74 -4.12 1.10
CA VAL A 66 -4.63 -3.77 1.97
C VAL A 66 -4.99 -2.64 2.94
N ALA A 67 -5.72 -1.62 2.48
CA ALA A 67 -6.21 -0.56 3.36
C ALA A 67 -7.11 -1.13 4.47
N HIS A 68 -8.01 -2.07 4.14
CA HIS A 68 -8.83 -2.75 5.13
C HIS A 68 -7.98 -3.60 6.09
N LEU A 69 -7.00 -4.35 5.60
CA LEU A 69 -6.11 -5.16 6.45
C LEU A 69 -5.26 -4.33 7.41
N LEU A 70 -4.81 -3.14 6.97
CA LEU A 70 -4.06 -2.22 7.83
C LEU A 70 -4.94 -1.63 8.94
N SER A 71 -6.19 -1.29 8.62
CA SER A 71 -7.16 -0.74 9.58
C SER A 71 -7.78 -1.80 10.50
N ASP A 72 -8.02 -3.00 9.99
CA ASP A 72 -8.60 -4.13 10.73
C ASP A 72 -7.95 -5.47 10.32
N PRO A 73 -6.87 -5.88 11.01
CA PRO A 73 -6.22 -7.16 10.76
C PRO A 73 -7.10 -8.39 11.04
N SER A 74 -8.22 -8.26 11.77
CA SER A 74 -9.10 -9.39 12.10
C SER A 74 -9.81 -9.96 10.87
N LEU A 75 -9.98 -9.13 9.83
CA LEU A 75 -10.59 -9.51 8.55
C LEU A 75 -9.69 -10.36 7.65
N ALA A 76 -8.45 -10.64 8.05
CA ALA A 76 -7.49 -11.39 7.23
C ALA A 76 -8.06 -12.71 6.69
N HIS A 77 -8.77 -13.48 7.52
CA HIS A 77 -9.35 -14.75 7.10
C HIS A 77 -10.49 -14.60 6.07
N VAL A 78 -11.28 -13.53 6.16
CA VAL A 78 -12.35 -13.24 5.20
C VAL A 78 -11.75 -12.83 3.87
N LEU A 79 -10.82 -11.87 3.89
CA LEU A 79 -10.18 -11.38 2.67
C LEU A 79 -9.33 -12.47 2.01
N ASP A 80 -8.66 -13.33 2.78
CA ASP A 80 -7.99 -14.52 2.25
C ASP A 80 -8.95 -15.42 1.48
N ALA A 81 -10.16 -15.65 1.98
CA ALA A 81 -11.17 -16.47 1.30
C ALA A 81 -11.73 -15.79 0.04
N GLU A 82 -11.91 -14.47 0.03
CA GLU A 82 -12.36 -13.73 -1.16
C GLU A 82 -11.35 -13.84 -2.32
N ARG A 83 -10.05 -13.91 -2.02
CA ARG A 83 -8.99 -14.03 -3.03
C ARG A 83 -9.01 -15.34 -3.81
N ASP A 84 -9.61 -16.39 -3.26
CA ASP A 84 -9.79 -17.66 -3.99
C ASP A 84 -10.62 -17.47 -5.28
N PHE A 85 -11.33 -16.34 -5.41
CA PHE A 85 -12.13 -15.98 -6.59
C PHE A 85 -11.45 -15.02 -7.59
N ASP A 86 -10.25 -14.49 -7.31
CA ASP A 86 -9.58 -13.49 -8.17
C ASP A 86 -9.07 -14.07 -9.50
N ASN A 87 -8.85 -15.39 -9.57
CA ASN A 87 -8.42 -16.08 -10.78
C ASN A 87 -9.37 -17.25 -11.08
N PRO A 88 -10.56 -16.97 -11.63
CA PRO A 88 -11.46 -18.04 -12.04
C PRO A 88 -10.78 -18.83 -13.17
N LEU A 89 -10.67 -20.15 -12.96
CA LEU A 89 -10.21 -21.12 -13.96
C LEU A 89 -10.87 -20.93 -15.33
#